data_AF-A0A8H3B152-F1
#
_entry.id   AF-A0A8H3B152-F1
#
_cell.length_a   1.000
_cell.length_b   1.000
_cell.length_c   1.000
_cell.angle_alpha   90.00
_cell.angle_beta   90.00
_cell.angle_gamma   90.00
#
_symmetry.space_group_name_H-M   'P 1'
#
loop_
_entity.id
_entity.type
_entity.pdbx_description
1 polymer ?
#
loop_
_entity_poly.entity_id
_entity_poly.type
_entity_poly.pdbx_seq_one_letter_code
_entity_poly.pdbx_strand_id
1 'polypeptide(L)'
;MNSSRLSDVGNSGNNDGNNPPFPPELINSPNNSQTLKNNGWLCGFRVNNIDEPQASTRQVASYVDGAAPLIEEKNNLFTESTGAVATISPWISSRIDAINRHIPSGTWITRRAMVQRLRVRTLLQDLAPMPDFEGAIEEALSRSTRFEKFQAVYHVLDRWGDVVPLEIEIGSSLSLTDTEVNFAQGAVAHAGWDDGTWITIDVPGSKWESIRIIAVAPTLSLLSENIQTRLTDLHNERIAYVPPLTIDPINWPFKIHDGTKDASRMISKVDIRSGDVVVSLSVTYLDGMASGCGGNRGGIEQTFILTEGSREHIVELLTCADHEWLHAIQFITNTGRCSAIYGKLQGTPLISRSEGGVLTGFSISAKQHVDWDYGITGINGIWRHDIIPRAPKEADVYSDFIYAENQYGKGFNDRALIGNSNSIYITCVEVRAHGDIHSIEFTYADARDSKNRKFKAPRHGGSHGPYYRFDLEKGEHIVSVTGKYSVHWFTQLCFGTNLGRTSDVYGHGAGQSFSVRAPLGEDGKSMRLQYVIGRWRSGWIERSYVCLDSRPTIAPVVTTM
;
A
#
# COMPACT_ATOMS: atom_id res chain seq x y z
N MET A 1 14.47 11.86 86.89
CA MET A 1 13.22 11.19 87.29
C MET A 1 13.27 9.77 86.76
N ASN A 2 13.25 8.82 87.70
CA ASN A 2 12.92 7.39 87.63
C ASN A 2 13.59 6.54 86.53
N SER A 3 14.57 5.69 86.88
CA SER A 3 14.41 4.34 87.51
C SER A 3 13.87 3.34 86.47
N SER A 4 14.38 2.13 86.23
CA SER A 4 15.30 1.19 86.91
C SER A 4 15.49 0.00 85.95
N ARG A 5 16.68 -0.60 85.81
CA ARG A 5 17.06 -1.97 86.29
C ARG A 5 15.91 -3.00 86.29
N LEU A 6 16.01 -4.22 85.74
CA LEU A 6 16.84 -5.39 86.14
C LEU A 6 16.50 -6.52 85.12
N SER A 7 17.46 -7.17 84.45
CA SER A 7 18.11 -8.44 84.82
C SER A 7 17.48 -9.72 84.19
N ASP A 8 18.23 -10.32 83.26
CA ASP A 8 18.89 -11.63 83.42
C ASP A 8 18.22 -12.95 82.96
N VAL A 9 19.12 -13.84 82.50
CA VAL A 9 19.06 -15.32 82.36
C VAL A 9 18.38 -15.98 81.15
N GLY A 10 19.23 -16.40 80.18
CA GLY A 10 19.55 -17.80 79.84
C GLY A 10 18.57 -18.65 79.03
N ASN A 11 19.00 -19.19 77.87
CA ASN A 11 19.54 -20.56 77.72
C ASN A 11 19.53 -21.07 76.26
N SER A 12 20.63 -21.75 75.88
CA SER A 12 20.78 -22.92 74.98
C SER A 12 20.18 -22.95 73.55
N GLY A 13 21.06 -23.22 72.57
CA GLY A 13 20.71 -24.10 71.44
C GLY A 13 21.60 -23.98 70.21
N ASN A 14 22.60 -24.86 70.08
CA ASN A 14 23.35 -25.12 68.84
C ASN A 14 22.40 -25.61 67.72
N ASN A 15 22.61 -25.18 66.47
CA ASN A 15 22.83 -26.11 65.36
C ASN A 15 23.28 -25.45 64.06
N ASP A 16 24.23 -26.14 63.44
CA ASP A 16 24.87 -25.88 62.16
C ASP A 16 23.90 -25.72 60.99
N GLY A 17 24.24 -24.82 60.07
CA GLY A 17 23.57 -24.65 58.78
C GLY A 17 24.49 -23.94 57.80
N ASN A 18 25.32 -24.73 57.13
CA ASN A 18 26.20 -24.36 56.01
C ASN A 18 25.51 -23.43 55.00
N ASN A 19 25.90 -22.16 54.97
CA ASN A 19 25.74 -21.34 53.77
C ASN A 19 26.99 -21.55 52.91
N PRO A 20 26.86 -21.96 51.64
CA PRO A 20 28.00 -22.01 50.73
C PRO A 20 28.56 -20.59 50.56
N PRO A 21 29.89 -20.42 50.54
CA PRO A 21 30.48 -19.13 50.22
C PRO A 21 30.02 -18.72 48.81
N PHE A 22 29.61 -17.46 48.65
CA PHE A 22 29.40 -16.87 47.33
C PHE A 22 30.65 -17.13 46.47
N PRO A 23 30.48 -17.51 45.19
CA PRO A 23 31.63 -17.74 44.33
C PRO A 23 32.40 -16.41 44.19
N PRO A 24 33.74 -16.47 44.20
CA PRO A 24 34.58 -15.29 44.04
C PRO A 24 34.24 -14.61 42.72
N GLU A 25 34.21 -13.27 42.76
CA GLU A 25 34.03 -12.38 41.62
C GLU A 25 34.77 -12.94 40.39
N LEU A 26 33.99 -13.30 39.37
CA LEU A 26 34.49 -13.65 38.05
C LEU A 26 35.22 -12.42 37.51
N ILE A 27 36.54 -12.50 37.54
CA ILE A 27 37.46 -11.51 37.02
C ILE A 27 37.11 -11.29 35.55
N ASN A 28 36.51 -10.14 35.26
CA ASN A 28 36.38 -9.57 33.93
C ASN A 28 37.76 -9.62 33.24
N SER A 29 37.97 -10.58 32.34
CA SER A 29 39.12 -10.54 31.44
C SER A 29 39.04 -9.23 30.63
N PRO A 30 39.97 -8.27 30.83
CA PRO A 30 39.90 -6.97 30.16
C PRO A 30 39.91 -7.11 28.62
N ASN A 31 40.50 -8.19 28.11
CA ASN A 31 40.58 -8.50 26.68
C ASN A 31 39.22 -8.79 26.04
N ASN A 32 38.29 -9.42 26.76
CA ASN A 32 36.95 -9.73 26.22
C ASN A 32 36.10 -8.46 26.11
N SER A 33 36.21 -7.56 27.09
CA SER A 33 35.51 -6.26 27.06
C SER A 33 36.00 -5.37 25.92
N GLN A 34 37.30 -5.38 25.63
CA GLN A 34 37.88 -4.62 24.53
C GLN A 34 37.43 -5.20 23.18
N THR A 35 37.35 -6.52 23.06
CA THR A 35 36.85 -7.19 21.85
C THR A 35 35.38 -6.86 21.60
N LEU A 36 34.51 -6.93 22.63
CA LEU A 36 33.10 -6.53 22.51
C LEU A 36 32.93 -5.04 22.20
N LYS A 37 33.70 -4.16 22.84
CA LYS A 37 33.70 -2.72 22.57
C LYS A 37 34.20 -2.39 21.17
N ASN A 38 35.22 -3.10 20.69
CA ASN A 38 35.75 -2.92 19.34
C ASN A 38 34.83 -3.54 18.27
N ASN A 39 34.01 -4.54 18.63
CA ASN A 39 33.19 -5.29 17.68
C ASN A 39 31.83 -4.63 17.36
N GLY A 40 31.50 -3.47 17.95
CA GLY A 40 30.37 -2.65 17.49
C GLY A 40 29.02 -3.39 17.46
N TRP A 41 28.77 -4.32 18.39
CA TRP A 41 27.60 -5.20 18.34
C TRP A 41 26.26 -4.48 18.59
N LEU A 42 26.30 -3.24 19.09
CA LEU A 42 25.17 -2.30 19.11
C LEU A 42 24.97 -1.62 17.73
N CYS A 43 25.27 -2.33 16.65
CA CYS A 43 24.85 -1.96 15.30
C CYS A 43 23.43 -2.44 15.05
N GLY A 44 22.71 -1.76 14.16
CA GLY A 44 21.41 -2.24 13.75
C GLY A 44 21.56 -3.37 12.73
N PHE A 45 20.67 -4.35 12.80
CA PHE A 45 20.60 -5.46 11.88
C PHE A 45 19.41 -5.28 10.96
N ARG A 46 19.62 -5.48 9.67
CA ARG A 46 18.53 -5.54 8.69
C ARG A 46 17.88 -6.91 8.73
N VAL A 47 16.56 -6.90 8.84
CA VAL A 47 15.69 -8.05 8.67
C VAL A 47 15.09 -7.94 7.28
N ASN A 48 15.83 -8.38 6.28
CA ASN A 48 15.35 -8.48 4.90
C ASN A 48 14.80 -9.90 4.65
N ASN A 49 14.05 -10.10 3.57
CA ASN A 49 13.56 -11.43 3.22
C ASN A 49 14.71 -12.39 2.87
N ILE A 50 14.60 -13.63 3.40
CA ILE A 50 15.34 -14.88 3.11
C ILE A 50 16.87 -14.86 3.24
N ASP A 51 17.55 -13.76 2.95
CA ASP A 51 18.99 -13.63 3.13
C ASP A 51 19.34 -13.40 4.61
N GLU A 52 20.48 -13.93 5.05
CA GLU A 52 20.96 -13.83 6.42
C GLU A 52 20.91 -12.37 6.95
N PRO A 53 20.63 -12.15 8.25
CA PRO A 53 20.59 -10.81 8.83
C PRO A 53 21.85 -10.02 8.51
N GLN A 54 21.71 -8.86 7.90
CA GLN A 54 22.85 -8.02 7.52
C GLN A 54 23.11 -7.00 8.63
N ALA A 55 24.27 -7.08 9.27
CA ALA A 55 24.72 -6.07 10.21
C ALA A 55 24.99 -4.74 9.49
N SER A 56 24.46 -3.64 10.02
CA SER A 56 24.83 -2.30 9.58
C SER A 56 26.27 -2.01 10.02
N THR A 57 27.00 -1.26 9.19
CA THR A 57 28.30 -0.71 9.58
C THR A 57 28.19 0.44 10.58
N ARG A 58 26.96 0.88 10.88
CA ARG A 58 26.69 1.99 11.79
C ARG A 58 26.22 1.46 13.14
N GLN A 59 26.84 1.98 14.19
CA GLN A 59 26.34 1.83 15.54
C GLN A 59 25.01 2.59 15.66
N VAL A 60 23.96 1.95 16.15
CA VAL A 60 22.62 2.55 16.29
C VAL A 60 22.31 2.93 17.74
N ALA A 61 22.99 2.29 18.69
CA ALA A 61 22.84 2.55 20.11
C ALA A 61 24.17 2.65 20.86
N SER A 62 24.17 3.38 21.97
CA SER A 62 25.25 3.42 22.97
C SER A 62 24.69 3.11 24.35
N TYR A 63 25.53 2.72 25.30
CA TYR A 63 25.10 2.59 26.69
C TYR A 63 24.78 3.95 27.31
N VAL A 64 23.75 3.98 28.14
CA VAL A 64 23.51 5.10 29.06
C VAL A 64 24.67 5.15 30.08
N ASP A 65 25.05 6.34 30.52
CA ASP A 65 26.19 6.54 31.42
C ASP A 65 26.10 5.61 32.65
N GLY A 66 27.12 4.76 32.81
CA GLY A 66 27.23 3.80 33.91
C GLY A 66 26.57 2.43 33.65
N ALA A 67 25.82 2.26 32.57
CA ALA A 67 25.29 0.95 32.18
C ALA A 67 26.37 0.08 31.52
N ALA A 68 26.28 -1.23 31.74
CA ALA A 68 27.18 -2.22 31.16
C ALA A 68 26.41 -3.50 30.81
N PRO A 69 26.79 -4.21 29.73
CA PRO A 69 26.16 -5.47 29.40
C PRO A 69 26.49 -6.54 30.44
N LEU A 70 25.53 -7.43 30.68
CA LEU A 70 25.76 -8.66 31.43
C LEU A 70 26.44 -9.67 30.50
N ILE A 71 27.67 -10.06 30.84
CA ILE A 71 28.46 -11.04 30.09
C ILE A 71 28.53 -12.33 30.91
N GLU A 72 28.06 -13.42 30.32
CA GLU A 72 28.06 -14.75 30.94
C GLU A 72 28.88 -15.70 30.05
N GLU A 73 29.89 -16.37 30.62
CA GLU A 73 30.67 -17.38 29.90
C GLU A 73 29.97 -18.75 30.03
N LYS A 74 29.61 -19.38 28.92
CA LYS A 74 28.93 -20.69 28.88
C LYS A 74 29.61 -21.61 27.89
N ASN A 75 30.06 -22.77 28.36
CA ASN A 75 30.65 -23.83 27.53
C ASN A 75 29.62 -24.94 27.24
N ASN A 76 28.44 -24.56 26.75
CA ASN A 76 27.36 -25.52 26.47
C ASN A 76 27.24 -25.80 24.97
N LEU A 77 27.04 -27.08 24.62
CA LEU A 77 26.82 -27.53 23.25
C LEU A 77 25.34 -27.44 22.90
N PHE A 78 25.00 -26.77 21.79
CA PHE A 78 23.63 -26.71 21.28
C PHE A 78 23.57 -27.13 19.80
N THR A 79 22.56 -27.94 19.47
CA THR A 79 22.18 -28.31 18.10
C THR A 79 20.77 -27.76 17.88
N GLU A 80 20.56 -26.98 16.82
CA GLU A 80 19.30 -26.26 16.63
C GLU A 80 18.70 -26.45 15.23
N SER A 81 17.36 -26.42 15.17
CA SER A 81 16.53 -26.18 13.99
C SER A 81 15.81 -24.85 14.24
N THR A 82 16.02 -23.85 13.38
CA THR A 82 15.66 -22.45 13.66
C THR A 82 14.21 -22.10 13.31
N GLY A 83 13.57 -21.38 14.23
CA GLY A 83 12.32 -20.65 13.98
C GLY A 83 12.22 -19.47 14.95
N ALA A 84 12.74 -18.30 14.56
CA ALA A 84 12.66 -17.07 15.34
C ALA A 84 11.79 -16.06 14.60
N VAL A 85 10.50 -15.97 14.95
CA VAL A 85 9.55 -15.00 14.41
C VAL A 85 8.70 -14.48 15.57
N ALA A 86 9.04 -13.31 16.13
CA ALA A 86 8.13 -12.67 17.10
C ALA A 86 8.25 -11.14 17.23
N THR A 87 9.33 -10.49 16.77
CA THR A 87 9.56 -9.07 17.13
C THR A 87 9.86 -8.18 15.92
N ILE A 88 9.03 -8.29 14.88
CA ILE A 88 9.11 -7.40 13.72
C ILE A 88 8.17 -6.20 13.96
N SER A 89 8.70 -4.98 13.92
CA SER A 89 7.90 -3.76 14.06
C SER A 89 6.95 -3.57 12.87
N PRO A 90 5.86 -2.80 13.01
CA PRO A 90 4.93 -2.51 11.91
C PRO A 90 5.62 -1.87 10.69
N TRP A 91 6.67 -1.08 10.91
CA TRP A 91 7.49 -0.45 9.87
C TRP A 91 8.29 -1.47 9.06
N ILE A 92 8.90 -2.44 9.73
CA ILE A 92 9.70 -3.49 9.09
C ILE A 92 8.77 -4.41 8.30
N SER A 93 7.66 -4.82 8.89
CA SER A 93 6.63 -5.61 8.20
C SER A 93 6.12 -4.91 6.94
N SER A 94 5.83 -3.61 7.04
CA SER A 94 5.37 -2.80 5.89
C SER A 94 6.42 -2.68 4.78
N ARG A 95 7.71 -2.50 5.15
CA ARG A 95 8.84 -2.40 4.21
C ARG A 95 9.06 -3.73 3.50
N ILE A 96 9.05 -4.83 4.26
CA ILE A 96 9.17 -6.21 3.74
C ILE A 96 8.06 -6.47 2.71
N ASP A 97 6.81 -6.19 3.05
CA ASP A 97 5.68 -6.40 2.13
C ASP A 97 5.76 -5.52 0.86
N ALA A 98 6.37 -4.33 0.96
CA ALA A 98 6.56 -3.44 -0.19
C ALA A 98 7.71 -3.88 -1.13
N ILE A 99 8.73 -4.55 -0.61
CA ILE A 99 9.95 -4.91 -1.34
C ILE A 99 9.94 -6.37 -1.82
N ASN A 100 9.18 -7.23 -1.15
CA ASN A 100 9.21 -8.67 -1.39
C ASN A 100 8.73 -9.04 -2.79
N ARG A 101 9.70 -9.41 -3.63
CA ARG A 101 9.48 -10.26 -4.80
C ARG A 101 9.50 -11.71 -4.34
N HIS A 102 8.45 -12.44 -4.64
CA HIS A 102 8.35 -13.87 -4.35
C HIS A 102 9.53 -14.61 -5.02
N ILE A 103 10.34 -15.33 -4.23
CA ILE A 103 11.28 -16.33 -4.76
C ILE A 103 10.51 -17.66 -4.83
N PRO A 104 10.45 -18.34 -5.98
CA PRO A 104 9.79 -19.62 -6.09
C PRO A 104 10.54 -20.67 -5.24
N SER A 105 9.75 -21.46 -4.54
CA SER A 105 10.10 -22.43 -3.51
C SER A 105 11.26 -23.37 -3.86
N GLY A 106 12.23 -23.46 -2.94
CA GLY A 106 13.05 -24.63 -2.70
C GLY A 106 13.32 -24.73 -1.20
N THR A 107 12.93 -25.82 -0.56
CA THR A 107 13.15 -26.04 0.89
C THR A 107 14.59 -26.47 1.11
N TRP A 108 15.45 -25.53 1.47
CA TRP A 108 16.81 -25.81 1.91
C TRP A 108 16.82 -26.01 3.43
N ILE A 109 17.49 -27.04 3.92
CA ILE A 109 17.71 -27.25 5.35
C ILE A 109 19.16 -26.83 5.64
N THR A 110 19.36 -26.04 6.69
CA THR A 110 20.70 -25.75 7.21
C THR A 110 20.80 -26.33 8.62
N ARG A 111 21.71 -27.27 8.84
CA ARG A 111 22.06 -27.74 10.18
C ARG A 111 23.27 -26.96 10.67
N ARG A 112 23.18 -26.36 11.86
CA ARG A 112 24.27 -25.61 12.48
C ARG A 112 24.59 -26.19 13.86
N ALA A 113 25.85 -26.54 14.08
CA ALA A 113 26.39 -26.86 15.40
C ALA A 113 27.12 -25.62 15.93
N MET A 114 26.87 -25.23 17.17
CA MET A 114 27.54 -24.08 17.80
C MET A 114 28.20 -24.47 19.12
N VAL A 115 29.47 -24.08 19.27
CA VAL A 115 30.16 -24.04 20.55
C VAL A 115 29.97 -22.64 21.10
N GLN A 116 29.04 -22.49 22.04
CA GLN A 116 28.86 -21.27 22.79
C GLN A 116 30.07 -21.06 23.69
N ARG A 117 30.51 -19.82 23.82
CA ARG A 117 31.46 -19.44 24.89
C ARG A 117 31.03 -18.15 25.57
N LEU A 118 30.49 -17.17 24.85
CA LEU A 118 30.05 -15.90 25.46
C LEU A 118 28.58 -15.64 25.18
N ARG A 119 27.84 -15.26 26.22
CA ARG A 119 26.47 -14.75 26.13
C ARG A 119 26.47 -13.32 26.64
N VAL A 120 26.01 -12.39 25.82
CA VAL A 120 25.95 -10.97 26.16
C VAL A 120 24.49 -10.56 26.18
N ARG A 121 24.07 -9.95 27.28
CA ARG A 121 22.70 -9.46 27.51
C ARG A 121 22.75 -7.97 27.84
N THR A 122 21.83 -7.21 27.26
CA THR A 122 21.57 -5.81 27.60
C THR A 122 20.07 -5.59 27.71
N LEU A 123 19.66 -4.69 28.60
CA LEU A 123 18.27 -4.25 28.66
C LEU A 123 18.10 -3.07 27.72
N LEU A 124 16.89 -2.90 27.18
CA LEU A 124 16.59 -1.78 26.29
C LEU A 124 16.76 -0.42 27.01
N GLN A 125 16.38 -0.35 28.28
CA GLN A 125 16.51 0.86 29.12
C GLN A 125 17.95 1.28 29.40
N ASP A 126 18.91 0.39 29.17
CA ASP A 126 20.35 0.65 29.34
C ASP A 126 20.99 1.22 28.07
N LEU A 127 20.19 1.36 27.00
CA LEU A 127 20.62 1.84 25.70
C LEU A 127 20.03 3.22 25.41
N ALA A 128 20.84 4.07 24.79
CA ALA A 128 20.45 5.34 24.21
C ALA A 128 20.66 5.28 22.68
N PRO A 129 19.82 5.96 21.87
CA PRO A 129 20.02 6.03 20.44
C PRO A 129 21.28 6.84 20.13
N MET A 130 21.99 6.47 19.07
CA MET A 130 23.08 7.32 18.58
C MET A 130 22.51 8.66 18.06
N PRO A 131 23.10 9.82 18.40
CA PRO A 131 22.57 11.13 17.99
C PRO A 131 22.35 11.27 16.48
N ASP A 132 23.25 10.70 15.69
CA ASP A 132 23.16 10.69 14.23
C ASP A 132 21.98 9.84 13.71
N PHE A 133 21.61 8.77 14.42
CA PHE A 133 20.44 7.95 14.07
C PHE A 133 19.14 8.71 14.37
N GLU A 134 19.05 9.30 15.57
CA GLU A 134 17.91 10.12 15.97
C GLU A 134 17.72 11.31 15.03
N GLY A 135 18.80 12.05 14.75
CA GLY A 135 18.79 13.16 13.80
C GLY A 135 18.35 12.76 12.39
N ALA A 136 18.73 11.56 11.92
CA ALA A 136 18.28 11.05 10.62
C ALA A 136 16.79 10.73 10.59
N ILE A 137 16.22 10.19 11.68
CA ILE A 137 14.77 9.96 11.80
C ILE A 137 14.02 11.30 11.85
N GLU A 138 14.52 12.28 12.60
CA GLU A 138 13.92 13.62 12.66
C GLU A 138 13.89 14.30 11.28
N GLU A 139 15.01 14.23 10.56
CA GLU A 139 15.09 14.72 9.18
C GLU A 139 14.08 14.00 8.28
N ALA A 140 13.95 12.68 8.41
CA ALA A 140 12.98 11.91 7.64
C ALA A 140 11.53 12.32 7.93
N LEU A 141 11.18 12.57 9.21
CA LEU A 141 9.86 13.01 9.62
C LEU A 141 9.55 14.47 9.23
N SER A 142 10.58 15.28 8.94
CA SER A 142 10.45 16.67 8.51
C SER A 142 10.13 16.86 7.02
N ARG A 143 10.07 15.77 6.23
CA ARG A 143 9.78 15.82 4.80
C ARG A 143 8.38 16.37 4.50
N SER A 144 8.21 16.92 3.30
CA SER A 144 7.03 17.75 2.98
C SER A 144 5.77 16.92 2.73
N THR A 145 5.90 15.78 2.06
CA THR A 145 4.77 14.91 1.72
C THR A 145 4.76 13.63 2.55
N ARG A 146 3.58 13.01 2.71
CA ARG A 146 3.44 11.70 3.40
C ARG A 146 4.36 10.64 2.78
N PHE A 147 4.36 10.54 1.44
CA PHE A 147 5.22 9.59 0.73
C PHE A 147 6.71 9.82 1.00
N GLU A 148 7.19 11.07 0.93
CA GLU A 148 8.60 11.38 1.21
C GLU A 148 9.00 11.03 2.64
N LYS A 149 8.11 11.25 3.62
CA LYS A 149 8.34 10.83 5.01
C LYS A 149 8.51 9.32 5.11
N PHE A 150 7.61 8.54 4.51
CA PHE A 150 7.72 7.07 4.48
C PHE A 150 9.03 6.59 3.83
N GLN A 151 9.34 7.10 2.63
CA GLN A 151 10.55 6.71 1.92
C GLN A 151 11.83 7.09 2.69
N ALA A 152 11.84 8.27 3.33
CA ALA A 152 12.97 8.69 4.14
C ALA A 152 13.14 7.80 5.38
N VAL A 153 12.05 7.45 6.08
CA VAL A 153 12.12 6.53 7.23
C VAL A 153 12.60 5.14 6.78
N TYR A 154 12.08 4.61 5.67
CA TYR A 154 12.57 3.35 5.10
C TYR A 154 14.04 3.40 4.75
N HIS A 155 14.52 4.50 4.17
CA HIS A 155 15.94 4.68 3.86
C HIS A 155 16.81 4.78 5.12
N VAL A 156 16.30 5.37 6.20
CA VAL A 156 16.98 5.39 7.50
C VAL A 156 17.06 3.98 8.07
N LEU A 157 15.96 3.23 8.11
CA LEU A 157 15.95 1.84 8.59
C LEU A 157 16.83 0.93 7.75
N ASP A 158 16.83 1.13 6.43
CA ASP A 158 17.78 0.50 5.52
C ASP A 158 19.20 0.81 6.00
N ARG A 159 19.61 2.08 6.05
CA ARG A 159 20.98 2.46 6.40
C ARG A 159 21.44 2.03 7.79
N TRP A 160 20.57 2.12 8.80
CA TRP A 160 20.95 1.94 10.21
C TRP A 160 20.60 0.56 10.78
N GLY A 161 19.70 -0.18 10.13
CA GLY A 161 19.19 -1.46 10.61
C GLY A 161 17.82 -1.34 11.27
N ASP A 162 17.06 -2.43 11.19
CA ASP A 162 15.68 -2.55 11.65
C ASP A 162 15.58 -2.86 13.14
N VAL A 163 16.55 -3.62 13.65
CA VAL A 163 16.56 -4.11 15.03
C VAL A 163 17.94 -3.98 15.65
N VAL A 164 17.99 -3.75 16.97
CA VAL A 164 19.22 -3.78 17.77
C VAL A 164 19.23 -5.05 18.61
N PRO A 165 20.35 -5.79 18.70
CA PRO A 165 20.42 -6.96 19.56
C PRO A 165 20.33 -6.56 21.04
N LEU A 166 19.45 -7.23 21.78
CA LEU A 166 19.42 -7.18 23.24
C LEU A 166 20.15 -8.37 23.85
N GLU A 167 20.22 -9.47 23.12
CA GLU A 167 20.90 -10.67 23.57
C GLU A 167 21.60 -11.36 22.40
N ILE A 168 22.91 -11.57 22.54
CA ILE A 168 23.72 -12.27 21.56
C ILE A 168 24.52 -13.40 22.21
N GLU A 169 24.75 -14.46 21.46
CA GLU A 169 25.73 -15.49 21.77
C GLU A 169 26.85 -15.40 20.75
N ILE A 170 28.08 -15.33 21.25
CA ILE A 170 29.29 -15.35 20.44
C ILE A 170 29.94 -16.70 20.65
N GLY A 171 30.24 -17.35 19.53
CA GLY A 171 30.75 -18.71 19.52
C GLY A 171 31.44 -19.06 18.20
N SER A 172 31.87 -20.31 18.12
CA SER A 172 32.29 -20.92 16.85
C SER A 172 31.13 -21.75 16.33
N SER A 173 30.78 -21.57 15.05
CA SER A 173 29.71 -22.36 14.41
C SER A 173 30.23 -23.14 13.21
N LEU A 174 29.65 -24.32 13.02
CA LEU A 174 29.79 -25.11 11.80
C LEU A 174 28.41 -25.23 11.18
N SER A 175 28.23 -24.67 9.99
CA SER A 175 26.99 -24.76 9.20
C SER A 175 27.17 -25.72 8.03
N LEU A 176 26.16 -26.56 7.79
CA LEU A 176 26.02 -27.33 6.57
C LEU A 176 24.62 -27.05 6.00
N THR A 177 24.55 -26.64 4.73
CA THR A 177 23.29 -26.39 4.02
C THR A 177 23.14 -27.40 2.91
N ASP A 178 22.01 -28.11 2.91
CA ASP A 178 21.68 -29.10 1.89
C ASP A 178 20.16 -29.28 1.75
N THR A 179 19.73 -30.04 0.75
CA THR A 179 18.33 -30.45 0.62
C THR A 179 17.98 -31.52 1.67
N GLU A 180 16.72 -31.57 2.09
CA GLU A 180 16.24 -32.56 3.07
C GLU A 180 16.56 -34.01 2.66
N VAL A 181 16.52 -34.30 1.35
CA VAL A 181 16.83 -35.60 0.76
C VAL A 181 18.31 -35.97 0.95
N ASN A 182 19.22 -35.02 0.80
CA ASN A 182 20.66 -35.26 0.93
C ASN A 182 21.08 -35.44 2.40
N PHE A 183 20.45 -34.73 3.34
CA PHE A 183 20.64 -34.98 4.78
C PHE A 183 20.18 -36.39 5.20
N ALA A 184 19.11 -36.90 4.58
CA ALA A 184 18.61 -38.25 4.87
C ALA A 184 19.50 -39.36 4.27
N GLN A 185 20.21 -39.08 3.17
CA GLN A 185 21.09 -40.05 2.48
C GLN A 185 22.56 -40.01 2.94
N GLY A 186 23.02 -38.90 3.55
CA GLY A 186 24.44 -38.63 3.85
C GLY A 186 25.05 -39.30 5.10
N ALA A 187 24.34 -40.19 5.81
CA ALA A 187 24.78 -40.78 7.08
C ALA A 187 26.04 -41.67 7.02
N VAL A 188 26.69 -41.82 5.85
CA VAL A 188 27.82 -42.75 5.64
C VAL A 188 29.13 -42.03 5.26
N ALA A 189 29.12 -40.71 4.95
CA ALA A 189 30.30 -40.03 4.39
C ALA A 189 31.02 -39.02 5.31
N HIS A 190 30.51 -38.75 6.51
CA HIS A 190 31.09 -37.75 7.43
C HIS A 190 31.51 -38.37 8.78
N ALA A 191 32.49 -39.27 8.73
CA ALA A 191 33.17 -39.80 9.92
C ALA A 191 33.84 -38.64 10.69
N GLY A 192 33.29 -38.29 11.85
CA GLY A 192 33.75 -37.19 12.70
C GLY A 192 32.60 -36.39 13.33
N TRP A 193 31.37 -36.49 12.83
CA TRP A 193 30.20 -35.86 13.47
C TRP A 193 29.63 -36.71 14.62
N ASP A 194 29.53 -38.02 14.43
CA ASP A 194 28.92 -38.95 15.40
C ASP A 194 29.84 -39.29 16.59
N ASP A 195 31.16 -39.08 16.46
CA ASP A 195 32.13 -39.46 17.49
C ASP A 195 32.52 -38.32 18.46
N GLY A 196 32.01 -37.10 18.23
CA GLY A 196 32.29 -35.95 19.07
C GLY A 196 33.78 -35.58 19.12
N THR A 197 34.57 -35.82 18.08
CA THR A 197 35.99 -35.41 18.09
C THR A 197 36.17 -33.91 17.83
N TRP A 198 35.24 -33.26 17.13
CA TRP A 198 35.28 -31.81 16.82
C TRP A 198 35.12 -30.89 18.05
N ILE A 199 34.53 -31.36 19.15
CA ILE A 199 34.33 -30.59 20.41
C ILE A 199 35.63 -30.38 21.19
N THR A 200 36.72 -31.05 20.83
CA THR A 200 38.04 -30.88 21.48
C THR A 200 38.98 -29.94 20.72
N ILE A 201 38.53 -29.35 19.61
CA ILE A 201 39.32 -28.39 18.85
C ILE A 201 39.37 -27.09 19.65
N ASP A 202 40.54 -26.77 20.18
CA ASP A 202 40.79 -25.50 20.85
C ASP A 202 40.77 -24.39 19.78
N VAL A 203 39.66 -23.65 19.70
CA VAL A 203 39.49 -22.59 18.71
C VAL A 203 40.22 -21.34 19.21
N PRO A 204 41.29 -20.88 18.51
CA PRO A 204 42.02 -19.68 18.90
C PRO A 204 41.09 -18.46 18.95
N GLY A 205 41.39 -17.51 19.84
CA GLY A 205 40.61 -16.28 20.01
C GLY A 205 40.47 -15.39 18.77
N SER A 206 41.09 -15.75 17.65
CA SER A 206 41.02 -15.08 16.35
C SER A 206 40.03 -15.73 15.36
N LYS A 207 39.38 -16.85 15.72
CA LYS A 207 38.45 -17.62 14.86
C LYS A 207 36.98 -17.57 15.33
N TRP A 208 36.61 -16.56 16.11
CA TRP A 208 35.21 -16.34 16.47
C TRP A 208 34.46 -15.75 15.30
N GLU A 209 33.71 -16.58 14.59
CA GLU A 209 33.09 -16.17 13.33
C GLU A 209 31.56 -16.09 13.41
N SER A 210 30.94 -16.51 14.53
CA SER A 210 29.49 -16.59 14.62
C SER A 210 28.90 -15.78 15.79
N ILE A 211 28.05 -14.82 15.45
CA ILE A 211 27.17 -14.11 16.38
C ILE A 211 25.75 -14.62 16.14
N ARG A 212 25.17 -15.26 17.15
CA ARG A 212 23.75 -15.65 17.17
C ARG A 212 22.98 -14.58 17.93
N ILE A 213 21.91 -14.08 17.34
CA ILE A 213 21.02 -13.11 17.99
C ILE A 213 19.85 -13.88 18.62
N ILE A 214 19.72 -13.83 19.94
CA ILE A 214 18.62 -14.48 20.67
C ILE A 214 17.43 -13.53 20.79
N ALA A 215 17.69 -12.29 21.18
CA ALA A 215 16.67 -11.29 21.45
C ALA A 215 17.04 -9.98 20.79
N VAL A 216 16.03 -9.29 20.28
CA VAL A 216 16.16 -8.00 19.62
C VAL A 216 15.09 -7.03 20.10
N ALA A 217 15.37 -5.74 19.96
CA ALA A 217 14.36 -4.69 19.99
C ALA A 217 14.33 -3.95 18.65
N PRO A 218 13.18 -3.42 18.22
CA PRO A 218 13.14 -2.48 17.10
C PRO A 218 14.07 -1.29 17.38
N THR A 219 14.89 -0.88 16.41
CA THR A 219 15.76 0.30 16.57
C THR A 219 14.96 1.56 16.86
N LEU A 220 13.74 1.66 16.33
CA LEU A 220 12.82 2.76 16.61
C LEU A 220 12.40 2.85 18.09
N SER A 221 12.45 1.75 18.84
CA SER A 221 12.12 1.73 20.27
C SER A 221 13.19 2.40 21.15
N LEU A 222 14.36 2.72 20.59
CA LEU A 222 15.41 3.50 21.27
C LEU A 222 15.10 5.00 21.30
N LEU A 223 14.22 5.48 20.42
CA LEU A 223 13.97 6.90 20.23
C LEU A 223 13.12 7.48 21.37
N SER A 224 13.10 8.81 21.52
CA SER A 224 12.23 9.45 22.50
C SER A 224 10.74 9.16 22.25
N GLU A 225 9.92 9.20 23.30
CA GLU A 225 8.46 8.96 23.19
C GLU A 225 7.79 9.90 22.17
N ASN A 226 8.27 11.14 22.03
CA ASN A 226 7.78 12.09 21.04
C ASN A 226 7.99 11.61 19.61
N ILE A 227 9.20 11.13 19.29
CA ILE A 227 9.53 10.61 17.96
C ILE A 227 8.76 9.31 17.69
N GLN A 228 8.67 8.42 18.70
CA GLN A 228 7.90 7.19 18.58
C GLN A 228 6.41 7.46 18.31
N THR A 229 5.84 8.48 18.96
CA THR A 229 4.44 8.90 18.72
C THR A 229 4.27 9.40 17.29
N ARG A 230 5.16 10.28 16.81
CA ARG A 230 5.13 10.79 15.42
C ARG A 230 5.30 9.68 14.38
N LEU A 231 6.14 8.68 14.65
CA LEU A 231 6.29 7.50 13.81
C LEU A 231 5.03 6.62 13.81
N THR A 232 4.35 6.53 14.95
CA THR A 232 3.09 5.78 15.07
C THR A 232 1.96 6.50 14.33
N ASP A 233 1.84 7.82 14.49
CA ASP A 233 0.87 8.64 13.77
C ASP A 233 1.10 8.56 12.25
N LEU A 234 2.35 8.71 11.81
CA LEU A 234 2.70 8.53 10.40
C LEU A 234 2.35 7.13 9.91
N HIS A 235 2.64 6.07 10.68
CA HIS A 235 2.28 4.70 10.30
C HIS A 235 0.76 4.50 10.20
N ASN A 236 -0.02 5.11 11.09
CA ASN A 236 -1.49 5.10 11.01
C ASN A 236 -2.00 5.86 9.77
N GLU A 237 -1.34 6.96 9.38
CA GLU A 237 -1.62 7.70 8.13
C GLU A 237 -1.27 6.93 6.84
N ARG A 238 -0.58 5.78 6.95
CA ARG A 238 -0.24 4.92 5.81
C ARG A 238 -1.48 4.50 5.04
N ILE A 239 -2.55 4.18 5.77
CA ILE A 239 -3.79 3.64 5.22
C ILE A 239 -4.91 4.67 5.40
N ALA A 240 -5.64 4.98 4.33
CA ALA A 240 -6.91 5.71 4.42
C ALA A 240 -8.04 4.86 3.85
N TYR A 241 -9.14 4.78 4.59
CA TYR A 241 -10.38 4.19 4.12
C TYR A 241 -11.55 4.75 4.93
N VAL A 242 -12.75 4.69 4.36
CA VAL A 242 -13.98 4.98 5.08
C VAL A 242 -14.60 3.64 5.48
N PRO A 243 -14.62 3.27 6.77
CA PRO A 243 -15.27 2.03 7.18
C PRO A 243 -16.77 2.14 6.87
N PRO A 244 -17.42 1.04 6.45
CA PRO A 244 -18.86 1.02 6.29
C PRO A 244 -19.52 1.29 7.65
N LEU A 245 -20.07 2.48 7.83
CA LEU A 245 -20.86 2.84 9.01
C LEU A 245 -22.25 2.20 8.86
N THR A 246 -22.45 0.99 9.38
CA THR A 246 -23.78 0.43 9.54
C THR A 246 -24.28 0.68 10.95
N ILE A 247 -25.02 1.77 11.12
CA ILE A 247 -25.91 1.99 12.28
C ILE A 247 -27.34 1.57 11.89
N ASP A 248 -27.46 0.48 11.13
CA ASP A 248 -28.76 -0.06 10.71
C ASP A 248 -29.18 -1.23 11.61
N PRO A 249 -30.47 -1.38 11.95
CA PRO A 249 -30.98 -2.52 12.68
C PRO A 249 -30.65 -3.83 11.94
N ILE A 250 -30.12 -4.81 12.68
CA ILE A 250 -29.79 -6.16 12.18
C ILE A 250 -31.09 -6.93 11.90
N ASN A 251 -31.82 -6.56 10.85
CA ASN A 251 -33.07 -7.23 10.46
C ASN A 251 -32.93 -8.11 9.21
N TRP A 252 -31.77 -8.11 8.55
CA TRP A 252 -31.48 -8.92 7.37
C TRP A 252 -30.05 -9.48 7.44
N PRO A 253 -29.74 -10.64 6.82
CA PRO A 253 -28.38 -11.18 6.77
C PRO A 253 -27.50 -10.33 5.84
N PHE A 254 -26.95 -9.27 6.42
CA PHE A 254 -25.88 -8.46 5.85
C PHE A 254 -24.52 -9.06 6.21
N LYS A 255 -23.59 -9.02 5.25
CA LYS A 255 -22.19 -9.34 5.46
C LYS A 255 -21.36 -8.09 5.19
N ILE A 256 -20.45 -7.80 6.11
CA ILE A 256 -19.42 -6.80 5.92
C ILE A 256 -18.09 -7.54 5.85
N HIS A 257 -17.35 -7.30 4.78
CA HIS A 257 -16.00 -7.79 4.62
C HIS A 257 -15.04 -6.61 4.64
N ASP A 258 -14.23 -6.51 5.69
CA ASP A 258 -13.20 -5.49 5.80
C ASP A 258 -11.81 -6.05 5.48
N GLY A 259 -11.21 -5.56 4.40
CA GLY A 259 -9.90 -6.00 3.89
C GLY A 259 -8.70 -5.35 4.58
N THR A 260 -8.88 -4.62 5.67
CA THR A 260 -7.81 -3.87 6.37
C THR A 260 -6.65 -4.75 6.83
N LYS A 261 -6.92 -5.99 7.25
CA LYS A 261 -5.88 -6.98 7.61
C LYS A 261 -4.92 -7.30 6.46
N ASP A 262 -5.37 -7.13 5.21
CA ASP A 262 -4.61 -7.41 4.01
C ASP A 262 -4.02 -6.13 3.39
N ALA A 263 -4.22 -4.97 4.02
CA ALA A 263 -3.83 -3.68 3.48
C ALA A 263 -2.30 -3.52 3.32
N SER A 264 -1.47 -4.34 3.96
CA SER A 264 -0.03 -4.31 3.69
C SER A 264 0.37 -5.04 2.39
N ARG A 265 -0.52 -5.85 1.80
CA ARG A 265 -0.23 -6.66 0.61
C ARG A 265 -0.51 -5.88 -0.68
N MET A 266 0.20 -6.22 -1.75
CA MET A 266 0.02 -5.60 -3.06
C MET A 266 -0.91 -6.44 -3.95
N ILE A 267 -1.94 -5.81 -4.53
CA ILE A 267 -2.88 -6.48 -5.43
C ILE A 267 -2.15 -6.95 -6.69
N SER A 268 -2.38 -8.19 -7.10
CA SER A 268 -1.89 -8.78 -8.36
C SER A 268 -3.01 -8.91 -9.39
N LYS A 269 -4.21 -9.33 -8.96
CA LYS A 269 -5.40 -9.40 -9.80
C LYS A 269 -6.66 -9.20 -8.99
N VAL A 270 -7.72 -8.80 -9.68
CA VAL A 270 -9.08 -8.70 -9.14
C VAL A 270 -9.99 -9.59 -9.98
N ASP A 271 -10.69 -10.52 -9.33
CA ASP A 271 -11.70 -11.37 -9.92
C ASP A 271 -13.09 -10.82 -9.59
N ILE A 272 -13.90 -10.60 -10.62
CA ILE A 272 -15.19 -9.92 -10.54
C ILE A 272 -16.26 -10.80 -11.18
N ARG A 273 -17.34 -11.06 -10.46
CA ARG A 273 -18.53 -11.71 -11.01
C ARG A 273 -19.64 -10.68 -11.14
N SER A 274 -20.08 -10.43 -12.37
CA SER A 274 -21.06 -9.37 -12.64
C SER A 274 -22.03 -9.74 -13.75
N GLY A 275 -23.25 -9.22 -13.65
CA GLY A 275 -24.27 -9.23 -14.70
C GLY A 275 -24.94 -7.86 -14.74
N ASP A 276 -26.18 -7.77 -14.27
CA ASP A 276 -26.86 -6.49 -14.05
C ASP A 276 -26.43 -5.81 -12.75
N VAL A 277 -25.91 -6.61 -11.82
CA VAL A 277 -25.27 -6.20 -10.57
C VAL A 277 -23.90 -6.85 -10.44
N VAL A 278 -23.06 -6.30 -9.55
CA VAL A 278 -21.83 -6.93 -9.10
C VAL A 278 -22.17 -7.91 -7.98
N VAL A 279 -21.95 -9.20 -8.24
CA VAL A 279 -22.34 -10.31 -7.36
C VAL A 279 -21.22 -10.64 -6.38
N SER A 280 -19.98 -10.71 -6.86
CA SER A 280 -18.80 -10.93 -6.02
C SER A 280 -17.57 -10.24 -6.56
N LEU A 281 -16.67 -9.96 -5.61
CA LEU A 281 -15.38 -9.36 -5.84
C LEU A 281 -14.34 -10.09 -4.98
N SER A 282 -13.24 -10.49 -5.57
CA SER A 282 -12.10 -11.02 -4.84
C SER A 282 -10.79 -10.47 -5.37
N VAL A 283 -9.84 -10.29 -4.47
CA VAL A 283 -8.52 -9.74 -4.70
C VAL A 283 -7.52 -10.85 -4.44
N THR A 284 -6.62 -11.07 -5.37
CA THR A 284 -5.42 -11.87 -5.14
C THR A 284 -4.22 -10.93 -5.04
N TYR A 285 -3.32 -11.22 -4.12
CA TYR A 285 -2.12 -10.43 -3.85
C TYR A 285 -0.88 -11.06 -4.51
N LEU A 286 0.24 -10.33 -4.53
CA LEU A 286 1.50 -10.81 -5.12
C LEU A 286 2.10 -12.03 -4.39
N ASP A 287 1.74 -12.23 -3.12
CA ASP A 287 2.14 -13.39 -2.31
C ASP A 287 1.22 -14.62 -2.53
N GLY A 288 0.26 -14.53 -3.46
CA GLY A 288 -0.69 -15.59 -3.76
C GLY A 288 -1.88 -15.67 -2.80
N MET A 289 -1.91 -14.89 -1.72
CA MET A 289 -3.07 -14.86 -0.83
C MET A 289 -4.25 -14.18 -1.53
N ALA A 290 -5.46 -14.64 -1.21
CA ALA A 290 -6.69 -14.12 -1.78
C ALA A 290 -7.70 -13.76 -0.69
N SER A 291 -8.49 -12.71 -0.96
CA SER A 291 -9.47 -12.14 -0.03
C SER A 291 -10.66 -11.65 -0.85
N GLY A 292 -11.90 -11.96 -0.45
CA GLY A 292 -13.07 -11.68 -1.28
C GLY A 292 -14.40 -11.75 -0.56
N CYS A 293 -15.42 -11.15 -1.18
CA CYS A 293 -16.77 -11.08 -0.67
C CYS A 293 -17.81 -11.20 -1.81
N GLY A 294 -19.01 -11.67 -1.46
CA GLY A 294 -20.17 -11.76 -2.35
C GLY A 294 -20.62 -13.20 -2.64
N GLY A 295 -21.52 -13.34 -3.61
CA GLY A 295 -22.14 -14.59 -3.99
C GLY A 295 -21.37 -15.40 -5.05
N ASN A 296 -21.75 -16.65 -5.23
CA ASN A 296 -21.18 -17.55 -6.24
C ASN A 296 -22.16 -17.94 -7.36
N ARG A 297 -23.38 -17.37 -7.36
CA ARG A 297 -24.42 -17.64 -8.36
C ARG A 297 -24.78 -16.39 -9.16
N GLY A 298 -24.99 -16.57 -10.46
CA GLY A 298 -25.34 -15.49 -11.38
C GLY A 298 -24.12 -14.70 -11.90
N GLY A 299 -24.35 -13.92 -12.96
CA GLY A 299 -23.30 -13.13 -13.62
C GLY A 299 -22.23 -13.96 -14.34
N ILE A 300 -21.26 -13.24 -14.92
CA ILE A 300 -20.08 -13.79 -15.60
C ILE A 300 -18.86 -13.38 -14.80
N GLU A 301 -18.01 -14.36 -14.51
CA GLU A 301 -16.71 -14.14 -13.87
C GLU A 301 -15.70 -13.60 -14.88
N GLN A 302 -15.00 -12.54 -14.49
CA GLN A 302 -14.01 -11.86 -15.29
C GLN A 302 -12.84 -11.47 -14.40
N THR A 303 -11.62 -11.54 -14.94
CA THR A 303 -10.41 -11.22 -14.20
C THR A 303 -9.76 -9.97 -14.76
N PHE A 304 -9.40 -9.04 -13.88
CA PHE A 304 -8.52 -7.92 -14.17
C PHE A 304 -7.13 -8.20 -13.59
N ILE A 305 -6.18 -8.52 -14.47
CA ILE A 305 -4.79 -8.79 -14.08
C ILE A 305 -3.99 -7.48 -14.16
N LEU A 306 -3.23 -7.17 -13.11
CA LEU A 306 -2.23 -6.11 -13.11
C LEU A 306 -0.94 -6.65 -13.68
N THR A 307 -0.25 -5.84 -14.49
CA THR A 307 0.92 -6.32 -15.23
C THR A 307 2.06 -6.63 -14.25
N GLU A 308 2.44 -7.91 -14.13
CA GLU A 308 3.51 -8.37 -13.22
C GLU A 308 4.85 -7.70 -13.55
N GLY A 309 5.64 -7.38 -12.52
CA GLY A 309 6.93 -6.70 -12.65
C GLY A 309 6.83 -5.21 -13.01
N SER A 310 5.65 -4.74 -13.43
CA SER A 310 5.38 -3.31 -13.57
C SER A 310 4.88 -2.73 -12.25
N ARG A 311 5.27 -1.50 -11.95
CA ARG A 311 4.72 -0.70 -10.84
C ARG A 311 3.27 -0.28 -11.14
N GLU A 312 2.45 -1.17 -11.72
CA GLU A 312 1.07 -0.90 -12.05
C GLU A 312 0.19 -1.11 -10.83
N HIS A 313 -0.53 -0.05 -10.47
CA HIS A 313 -1.33 0.03 -9.26
C HIS A 313 -2.68 0.64 -9.61
N ILE A 314 -3.76 0.14 -9.01
CA ILE A 314 -5.07 0.76 -9.11
C ILE A 314 -5.04 2.03 -8.26
N VAL A 315 -5.38 3.17 -8.84
CA VAL A 315 -5.34 4.49 -8.17
C VAL A 315 -6.69 5.18 -8.15
N GLU A 316 -7.64 4.69 -8.94
CA GLU A 316 -8.98 5.25 -9.01
C GLU A 316 -9.99 4.14 -9.36
N LEU A 317 -11.19 4.27 -8.80
CA LEU A 317 -12.34 3.40 -9.02
C LEU A 317 -13.50 4.24 -9.56
N LEU A 318 -14.11 3.77 -10.65
CA LEU A 318 -15.45 4.21 -11.04
C LEU A 318 -16.44 3.13 -10.59
N THR A 319 -17.33 3.46 -9.66
CA THR A 319 -18.41 2.59 -9.21
C THR A 319 -19.76 3.18 -9.61
N CYS A 320 -20.80 2.35 -9.69
CA CYS A 320 -22.16 2.80 -9.91
C CYS A 320 -23.09 1.97 -9.05
N ALA A 321 -23.79 2.60 -8.11
CA ALA A 321 -24.67 1.93 -7.17
C ALA A 321 -25.99 2.67 -7.03
N ASP A 322 -27.08 1.95 -6.81
CA ASP A 322 -28.34 2.56 -6.37
C ASP A 322 -28.49 2.41 -4.84
N HIS A 323 -29.70 2.63 -4.33
CA HIS A 323 -30.00 2.45 -2.91
C HIS A 323 -29.87 1.01 -2.39
N GLU A 324 -29.75 0.00 -3.26
CA GLU A 324 -29.73 -1.41 -2.88
C GLU A 324 -28.47 -2.15 -3.35
N TRP A 325 -28.01 -1.93 -4.59
CA TRP A 325 -27.01 -2.78 -5.23
C TRP A 325 -25.91 -1.98 -5.91
N LEU A 326 -24.69 -2.54 -5.86
CA LEU A 326 -23.60 -2.12 -6.72
C LEU A 326 -23.82 -2.70 -8.12
N HIS A 327 -24.04 -1.84 -9.11
CA HIS A 327 -24.31 -2.26 -10.47
C HIS A 327 -23.08 -2.37 -11.36
N ALA A 328 -22.09 -1.50 -11.16
CA ALA A 328 -20.86 -1.54 -11.93
C ALA A 328 -19.61 -1.09 -11.17
N ILE A 329 -18.47 -1.58 -11.66
CA ILE A 329 -17.15 -1.19 -11.23
C ILE A 329 -16.17 -1.15 -12.42
N GLN A 330 -15.29 -0.17 -12.44
CA GLN A 330 -14.16 -0.07 -13.36
C GLN A 330 -12.92 0.38 -12.58
N PHE A 331 -11.80 -0.28 -12.84
CA PHE A 331 -10.50 0.01 -12.25
C PHE A 331 -9.68 0.88 -13.18
N ILE A 332 -9.04 1.92 -12.63
CA ILE A 332 -8.13 2.79 -13.36
C ILE A 332 -6.76 2.75 -12.67
N THR A 333 -5.72 2.50 -13.47
CA THR A 333 -4.36 2.32 -12.96
C THR A 333 -3.49 3.55 -13.14
N ASN A 334 -2.40 3.62 -12.38
CA ASN A 334 -1.37 4.65 -12.51
C ASN A 334 -0.64 4.64 -13.87
N THR A 335 -0.75 3.57 -14.66
CA THR A 335 -0.24 3.54 -16.05
C THR A 335 -1.22 4.18 -17.05
N GLY A 336 -2.44 4.50 -16.60
CA GLY A 336 -3.51 5.08 -17.42
C GLY A 336 -4.39 4.02 -18.06
N ARG A 337 -4.21 2.75 -17.71
CA ARG A 337 -5.07 1.67 -18.19
C ARG A 337 -6.38 1.68 -17.43
N CYS A 338 -7.48 1.59 -18.17
CA CYS A 338 -8.80 1.32 -17.61
C CYS A 338 -9.15 -0.15 -17.85
N SER A 339 -9.69 -0.82 -16.84
CA SER A 339 -10.33 -2.12 -17.04
C SER A 339 -11.57 -2.00 -17.91
N ALA A 340 -12.17 -3.13 -18.29
CA ALA A 340 -13.57 -3.13 -18.71
C ALA A 340 -14.46 -2.53 -17.61
N ILE A 341 -15.61 -1.99 -18.00
CA ILE A 341 -16.67 -1.70 -17.04
C ILE A 341 -17.36 -3.03 -16.75
N TYR A 342 -17.17 -3.56 -15.54
CA TYR A 342 -17.81 -4.78 -15.08
C TYR A 342 -19.19 -4.44 -14.55
N GLY A 343 -20.22 -5.13 -15.04
CA GLY A 343 -21.63 -4.84 -14.73
C GLY A 343 -22.27 -3.77 -15.63
N LYS A 344 -23.32 -3.11 -15.14
CA LYS A 344 -24.07 -2.06 -15.85
C LYS A 344 -23.93 -0.72 -15.15
N LEU A 345 -23.70 0.39 -15.87
CA LEU A 345 -23.69 1.74 -15.29
C LEU A 345 -25.13 2.19 -14.94
N GLN A 346 -25.68 1.58 -13.89
CA GLN A 346 -26.99 1.83 -13.33
C GLN A 346 -26.87 2.35 -11.89
N GLY A 347 -27.75 3.29 -11.51
CA GLY A 347 -27.66 4.01 -10.24
C GLY A 347 -26.83 5.30 -10.33
N THR A 348 -26.27 5.71 -9.20
CA THR A 348 -25.42 6.88 -9.02
C THR A 348 -23.96 6.48 -9.19
N PRO A 349 -23.26 7.03 -10.19
CA PRO A 349 -21.84 6.78 -10.37
C PRO A 349 -21.01 7.58 -9.37
N LEU A 350 -19.92 6.99 -8.92
CA LEU A 350 -18.99 7.61 -7.98
C LEU A 350 -17.56 7.34 -8.46
N ILE A 351 -16.73 8.37 -8.45
CA ILE A 351 -15.29 8.23 -8.60
C ILE A 351 -14.67 8.22 -7.20
N SER A 352 -14.05 7.11 -6.84
CA SER A 352 -13.36 6.95 -5.56
C SER A 352 -11.85 6.90 -5.79
N ARG A 353 -11.12 7.76 -5.09
CA ARG A 353 -9.65 7.83 -5.08
C ARG A 353 -9.16 8.45 -3.78
N SER A 354 -7.89 8.24 -3.45
CA SER A 354 -7.20 8.96 -2.38
C SER A 354 -5.97 9.65 -2.96
N GLU A 355 -5.72 10.89 -2.55
CA GLU A 355 -4.56 11.66 -3.00
C GLU A 355 -3.25 10.94 -2.64
N GLY A 356 -2.39 10.69 -3.64
CA GLY A 356 -1.20 9.85 -3.47
C GLY A 356 -1.47 8.39 -3.09
N GLY A 357 -2.73 7.93 -3.16
CA GLY A 357 -3.16 6.62 -2.70
C GLY A 357 -3.13 5.54 -3.78
N VAL A 358 -2.67 4.34 -3.40
CA VAL A 358 -2.79 3.10 -4.16
C VAL A 358 -3.80 2.20 -3.50
N LEU A 359 -4.75 1.66 -4.27
CA LEU A 359 -5.73 0.71 -3.77
C LEU A 359 -5.03 -0.59 -3.37
N THR A 360 -5.26 -1.00 -2.13
CA THR A 360 -4.66 -2.21 -1.54
C THR A 360 -5.70 -3.23 -1.10
N GLY A 361 -6.97 -2.87 -1.08
CA GLY A 361 -8.05 -3.75 -0.66
C GLY A 361 -9.39 -3.02 -0.67
N PHE A 362 -10.42 -3.71 -0.18
CA PHE A 362 -11.78 -3.19 -0.15
C PHE A 362 -12.44 -3.43 1.21
N SER A 363 -13.31 -2.49 1.58
CA SER A 363 -14.35 -2.72 2.57
C SER A 363 -15.67 -2.87 1.81
N ILE A 364 -16.29 -4.04 1.89
CA ILE A 364 -17.43 -4.46 1.04
C ILE A 364 -18.62 -4.76 1.94
N SER A 365 -19.79 -4.22 1.58
CA SER A 365 -21.07 -4.63 2.15
C SER A 365 -21.84 -5.48 1.14
N ALA A 366 -22.43 -6.58 1.62
CA ALA A 366 -23.23 -7.48 0.81
C ALA A 366 -24.50 -7.89 1.56
N LYS A 367 -25.57 -8.13 0.81
CA LYS A 367 -26.89 -8.53 1.33
C LYS A 367 -27.28 -9.86 0.69
N GLN A 368 -27.92 -10.73 1.46
CA GLN A 368 -28.44 -11.99 0.92
C GLN A 368 -29.49 -11.72 -0.17
N HIS A 369 -29.40 -12.45 -1.28
CA HIS A 369 -30.32 -12.37 -2.41
C HIS A 369 -30.77 -13.79 -2.81
N VAL A 370 -32.04 -13.94 -3.17
CA VAL A 370 -32.65 -15.25 -3.46
C VAL A 370 -31.96 -15.94 -4.66
N ASP A 371 -31.59 -15.18 -5.68
CA ASP A 371 -31.02 -15.73 -6.91
C ASP A 371 -29.49 -15.84 -6.93
N TRP A 372 -28.79 -15.05 -6.10
CA TRP A 372 -27.33 -14.87 -6.18
C TRP A 372 -26.59 -15.36 -4.93
N ASP A 373 -27.32 -15.88 -3.94
CA ASP A 373 -26.88 -16.07 -2.55
C ASP A 373 -26.57 -14.74 -1.87
N TYR A 374 -25.56 -13.99 -2.34
CA TYR A 374 -25.26 -12.63 -1.88
C TYR A 374 -24.97 -11.70 -3.06
N GLY A 375 -25.47 -10.47 -2.98
CA GLY A 375 -25.11 -9.38 -3.90
C GLY A 375 -24.36 -8.26 -3.17
N ILE A 376 -23.43 -7.59 -3.84
CA ILE A 376 -22.71 -6.45 -3.26
C ILE A 376 -23.64 -5.23 -3.27
N THR A 377 -23.77 -4.57 -2.12
CA THR A 377 -24.58 -3.36 -1.96
C THR A 377 -23.71 -2.11 -2.00
N GLY A 378 -22.44 -2.21 -1.59
CA GLY A 378 -21.53 -1.06 -1.51
C GLY A 378 -20.08 -1.48 -1.38
N ILE A 379 -19.19 -0.56 -1.74
CA ILE A 379 -17.75 -0.78 -1.72
C ILE A 379 -17.00 0.51 -1.42
N ASN A 380 -16.03 0.43 -0.51
CA ASN A 380 -15.05 1.48 -0.23
C ASN A 380 -13.65 0.96 -0.50
N GLY A 381 -12.83 1.76 -1.16
CA GLY A 381 -11.41 1.45 -1.37
C GLY A 381 -10.61 1.64 -0.08
N ILE A 382 -9.65 0.76 0.15
CA ILE A 382 -8.60 0.91 1.17
C ILE A 382 -7.33 1.37 0.45
N TRP A 383 -6.80 2.52 0.82
CA TRP A 383 -5.75 3.23 0.07
C TRP A 383 -4.45 3.34 0.88
N ARG A 384 -3.32 3.03 0.25
CA ARG A 384 -1.96 3.16 0.81
C ARG A 384 -1.16 4.30 0.20
N HIS A 385 -0.41 5.02 1.02
CA HIS A 385 0.27 6.27 0.64
C HIS A 385 1.81 6.19 0.62
N ASP A 386 2.36 5.01 0.87
CA ASP A 386 3.81 4.74 0.93
C ASP A 386 4.39 4.17 -0.37
N ILE A 387 3.53 3.92 -1.39
CA ILE A 387 3.89 3.17 -2.61
C ILE A 387 4.30 4.07 -3.78
N ILE A 388 3.55 5.14 -4.05
CA ILE A 388 3.85 6.10 -5.13
C ILE A 388 3.90 7.52 -4.59
N PRO A 389 4.75 8.40 -5.16
CA PRO A 389 4.83 9.80 -4.73
C PRO A 389 3.58 10.60 -5.06
N ARG A 390 2.91 10.24 -6.16
CA ARG A 390 1.77 10.98 -6.70
C ARG A 390 0.90 10.08 -7.55
N ALA A 391 -0.41 10.16 -7.37
CA ALA A 391 -1.34 9.49 -8.27
C ALA A 391 -1.52 10.34 -9.54
N PRO A 392 -1.41 9.75 -10.74
CA PRO A 392 -1.69 10.49 -11.96
C PRO A 392 -3.14 11.00 -11.98
N LYS A 393 -3.34 12.21 -12.53
CA LYS A 393 -4.67 12.84 -12.65
C LYS A 393 -5.40 13.06 -11.31
N GLU A 394 -4.70 13.03 -10.17
CA GLU A 394 -5.32 13.29 -8.85
C GLU A 394 -5.92 14.70 -8.71
N ALA A 395 -5.46 15.66 -9.53
CA ALA A 395 -5.98 17.03 -9.58
C ALA A 395 -7.13 17.22 -10.59
N ASP A 396 -7.52 16.17 -11.34
CA ASP A 396 -8.66 16.25 -12.25
C ASP A 396 -9.94 16.48 -11.45
N VAL A 397 -10.83 17.32 -11.97
CA VAL A 397 -12.12 17.62 -11.32
C VAL A 397 -13.22 17.00 -12.16
N TYR A 398 -14.13 16.30 -11.49
CA TYR A 398 -15.33 15.75 -12.12
C TYR A 398 -16.48 16.72 -11.92
N SER A 399 -17.28 16.94 -12.97
CA SER A 399 -18.56 17.62 -12.81
C SER A 399 -19.47 16.84 -11.88
N ASP A 400 -20.46 17.52 -11.29
CA ASP A 400 -21.62 16.84 -10.73
C ASP A 400 -22.27 15.93 -11.79
N PHE A 401 -22.94 14.89 -11.32
CA PHE A 401 -23.64 14.00 -12.21
C PHE A 401 -24.86 14.66 -12.85
N ILE A 402 -24.86 14.73 -14.17
CA ILE A 402 -26.01 15.26 -14.91
C ILE A 402 -26.96 14.09 -15.17
N TYR A 403 -28.15 14.18 -14.56
CA TYR A 403 -29.02 13.04 -14.33
C TYR A 403 -30.24 13.00 -15.26
N ALA A 404 -30.52 11.84 -15.86
CA ALA A 404 -31.83 11.44 -16.34
C ALA A 404 -32.23 10.12 -15.66
N GLU A 405 -33.45 10.00 -15.12
CA GLU A 405 -33.91 8.89 -14.27
C GLU A 405 -33.80 7.49 -14.87
N ASN A 406 -33.88 7.35 -16.20
CA ASN A 406 -33.76 6.06 -16.88
C ASN A 406 -32.55 5.28 -16.35
N GLN A 407 -32.62 3.96 -16.21
CA GLN A 407 -31.59 3.16 -15.51
C GLN A 407 -30.80 2.23 -16.43
N TYR A 408 -31.04 2.29 -17.74
CA TYR A 408 -30.56 1.27 -18.67
C TYR A 408 -29.64 1.86 -19.75
N GLY A 409 -28.49 1.26 -20.02
CA GLY A 409 -27.65 1.70 -21.15
C GLY A 409 -26.26 1.08 -21.15
N LYS A 410 -25.55 1.27 -22.25
CA LYS A 410 -24.13 0.91 -22.37
C LYS A 410 -23.29 2.06 -21.82
N GLY A 411 -22.49 1.76 -20.80
CA GLY A 411 -21.53 2.70 -20.24
C GLY A 411 -20.32 2.94 -21.15
N PHE A 412 -19.76 4.14 -21.07
CA PHE A 412 -18.50 4.51 -21.74
C PHE A 412 -17.64 5.38 -20.82
N ASN A 413 -16.32 5.30 -21.02
CA ASN A 413 -15.34 6.13 -20.34
C ASN A 413 -14.20 6.43 -21.32
N ASP A 414 -14.14 7.65 -21.85
CA ASP A 414 -13.12 8.04 -22.83
C ASP A 414 -11.72 8.16 -22.22
N ARG A 415 -11.59 8.09 -20.87
CA ARG A 415 -10.28 7.95 -20.20
C ARG A 415 -9.51 6.73 -20.71
N ALA A 416 -10.21 5.65 -21.08
CA ALA A 416 -9.58 4.45 -21.62
C ALA A 416 -8.79 4.71 -22.93
N LEU A 417 -9.11 5.79 -23.65
CA LEU A 417 -8.43 6.18 -24.88
C LEU A 417 -7.24 7.11 -24.63
N ILE A 418 -7.37 8.03 -23.66
CA ILE A 418 -6.36 9.06 -23.41
C ILE A 418 -5.36 8.70 -22.29
N GLY A 419 -5.70 7.70 -21.47
CA GLY A 419 -4.97 7.27 -20.29
C GLY A 419 -4.65 8.42 -19.34
N ASN A 420 -3.39 8.48 -18.90
CA ASN A 420 -2.88 9.55 -18.02
C ASN A 420 -2.20 10.69 -18.80
N SER A 421 -2.47 10.82 -20.11
CA SER A 421 -1.83 11.87 -20.90
C SER A 421 -2.40 13.26 -20.59
N ASN A 422 -1.50 14.18 -20.28
CA ASN A 422 -1.81 15.61 -20.16
C ASN A 422 -1.66 16.36 -21.49
N SER A 423 -1.08 15.72 -22.51
CA SER A 423 -0.86 16.35 -23.83
C SER A 423 -1.94 16.03 -24.84
N ILE A 424 -2.78 15.02 -24.57
CA ILE A 424 -3.95 14.73 -25.39
C ILE A 424 -5.05 15.73 -25.05
N TYR A 425 -5.72 16.28 -26.06
CA TYR A 425 -6.79 17.26 -25.91
C TYR A 425 -7.87 17.09 -26.99
N ILE A 426 -9.08 17.55 -26.69
CA ILE A 426 -10.20 17.55 -27.64
C ILE A 426 -9.94 18.60 -28.71
N THR A 427 -10.17 18.25 -29.98
CA THR A 427 -10.07 19.15 -31.13
C THR A 427 -11.38 19.32 -31.89
N CYS A 428 -12.33 18.41 -31.71
CA CYS A 428 -13.64 18.48 -32.35
C CYS A 428 -14.67 17.72 -31.53
N VAL A 429 -15.88 18.29 -31.46
CA VAL A 429 -17.07 17.63 -30.92
C VAL A 429 -18.05 17.42 -32.05
N GLU A 430 -18.53 16.20 -32.21
CA GLU A 430 -19.56 15.85 -33.16
C GLU A 430 -20.80 15.39 -32.41
N VAL A 431 -21.94 15.93 -32.78
CA VAL A 431 -23.21 15.65 -32.13
C VAL A 431 -24.23 15.28 -33.19
N ARG A 432 -25.05 14.26 -32.92
CA ARG A 432 -26.29 14.06 -33.67
C ARG A 432 -27.48 14.35 -32.78
N ALA A 433 -28.37 15.20 -33.26
CA ALA A 433 -29.50 15.65 -32.47
C ALA A 433 -30.71 15.99 -33.33
N HIS A 434 -31.89 15.52 -32.91
CA HIS A 434 -33.20 15.89 -33.44
C HIS A 434 -34.20 15.79 -32.29
N GLY A 435 -34.85 16.88 -31.88
CA GLY A 435 -35.63 16.88 -30.65
C GLY A 435 -34.70 16.72 -29.45
N ASP A 436 -34.07 15.56 -29.35
CA ASP A 436 -33.13 15.15 -28.32
C ASP A 436 -31.73 14.84 -28.87
N ILE A 437 -30.81 14.53 -27.96
CA ILE A 437 -29.42 14.17 -28.29
C ILE A 437 -29.32 12.66 -28.56
N HIS A 438 -28.99 12.31 -29.79
CA HIS A 438 -28.84 10.94 -30.23
C HIS A 438 -27.44 10.40 -29.99
N SER A 439 -26.42 11.17 -30.34
CA SER A 439 -25.03 10.75 -30.12
C SER A 439 -24.08 11.91 -29.90
N ILE A 440 -22.97 11.58 -29.25
CA ILE A 440 -21.81 12.44 -29.09
C ILE A 440 -20.54 11.65 -29.45
N GLU A 441 -19.59 12.32 -30.07
CA GLU A 441 -18.33 11.74 -30.49
C GLU A 441 -17.24 12.83 -30.38
N PHE A 442 -16.10 12.48 -29.79
CA PHE A 442 -14.99 13.41 -29.60
C PHE A 442 -13.81 13.00 -30.47
N THR A 443 -13.15 13.99 -31.07
CA THR A 443 -11.88 13.81 -31.75
C THR A 443 -10.77 14.42 -30.92
N TYR A 444 -9.74 13.62 -30.67
CA TYR A 444 -8.58 13.98 -29.88
C TYR A 444 -7.34 14.18 -30.76
N ALA A 445 -6.41 14.99 -30.28
CA ALA A 445 -5.06 15.10 -30.81
C ALA A 445 -4.06 15.10 -29.65
N ASP A 446 -2.82 14.71 -29.92
CA ASP A 446 -1.72 14.80 -28.96
C ASP A 446 -0.80 15.97 -29.32
N ALA A 447 -0.65 16.93 -28.40
CA ALA A 447 0.26 18.06 -28.57
C ALA A 447 1.73 17.64 -28.72
N ARG A 448 2.10 16.43 -28.30
CA ARG A 448 3.45 15.86 -28.49
C ARG A 448 3.64 15.23 -29.87
N ASP A 449 2.57 14.90 -30.60
CA ASP A 449 2.70 14.40 -31.95
C ASP A 449 2.96 15.56 -32.91
N SER A 450 4.21 15.67 -33.38
CA SER A 450 4.61 16.65 -34.41
C SER A 450 3.76 16.57 -35.68
N LYS A 451 3.17 15.41 -35.97
CA LYS A 451 2.26 15.21 -37.12
C LYS A 451 0.81 15.59 -36.81
N ASN A 452 0.51 15.97 -35.56
CA ASN A 452 -0.81 16.34 -35.06
C ASN A 452 -1.90 15.33 -35.47
N ARG A 453 -1.60 14.02 -35.38
CA ARG A 453 -2.56 12.99 -35.78
C ARG A 453 -3.77 13.06 -34.88
N LYS A 454 -4.93 13.17 -35.52
CA LYS A 454 -6.23 13.14 -34.87
C LYS A 454 -6.73 11.70 -34.80
N PHE A 455 -7.29 11.33 -33.66
CA PHE A 455 -7.96 10.05 -33.47
C PHE A 455 -9.32 10.26 -32.81
N LYS A 456 -10.26 9.41 -33.18
CA LYS A 456 -11.67 9.59 -32.84
C LYS A 456 -12.08 8.60 -31.77
N ALA A 457 -12.76 9.06 -30.73
CA ALA A 457 -13.43 8.17 -29.80
C ALA A 457 -14.57 7.42 -30.48
N PRO A 458 -14.96 6.24 -29.97
CA PRO A 458 -16.19 5.59 -30.41
C PRO A 458 -17.37 6.55 -30.29
N ARG A 459 -18.27 6.51 -31.28
CA ARG A 459 -19.54 7.20 -31.16
C ARG A 459 -20.33 6.62 -29.99
N HIS A 460 -20.71 7.48 -29.06
CA HIS A 460 -21.63 7.13 -27.98
C HIS A 460 -23.03 7.49 -28.46
N GLY A 461 -23.96 6.53 -28.50
CA GLY A 461 -25.32 6.75 -29.00
C GLY A 461 -25.56 6.33 -30.45
N GLY A 462 -26.63 6.87 -31.05
CA GLY A 462 -27.18 6.42 -32.33
C GLY A 462 -26.74 7.22 -33.54
N SER A 463 -27.09 6.73 -34.73
CA SER A 463 -26.86 7.41 -36.01
C SER A 463 -28.00 8.35 -36.44
N HIS A 464 -29.07 8.43 -35.66
CA HIS A 464 -30.26 9.22 -35.97
C HIS A 464 -30.04 10.73 -35.79
N GLY A 465 -30.83 11.52 -36.51
CA GLY A 465 -30.83 12.98 -36.42
C GLY A 465 -29.79 13.68 -37.32
N PRO A 466 -29.98 14.99 -37.58
CA PRO A 466 -28.98 15.86 -38.19
C PRO A 466 -27.63 15.77 -37.49
N TYR A 467 -26.57 15.88 -38.29
CA TYR A 467 -25.18 15.85 -37.85
C TYR A 467 -24.66 17.27 -37.69
N TYR A 468 -24.04 17.53 -36.53
CA TYR A 468 -23.40 18.78 -36.18
C TYR A 468 -21.94 18.54 -35.83
N ARG A 469 -21.11 19.54 -36.11
CA ARG A 469 -19.66 19.49 -35.91
C ARG A 469 -19.17 20.83 -35.37
N PHE A 470 -18.39 20.77 -34.30
CA PHE A 470 -17.75 21.92 -33.69
C PHE A 470 -16.25 21.68 -33.57
N ASP A 471 -15.49 22.21 -34.51
CA ASP A 471 -14.02 22.18 -34.50
C ASP A 471 -13.46 23.28 -33.60
N LEU A 472 -12.52 22.92 -32.73
CA LEU A 472 -11.81 23.84 -31.84
C LEU A 472 -10.56 24.39 -32.53
N GLU A 473 -10.33 25.70 -32.38
CA GLU A 473 -9.17 26.40 -32.90
C GLU A 473 -7.91 26.09 -32.08
N LYS A 474 -6.75 26.49 -32.60
CA LYS A 474 -5.47 26.28 -31.89
C LYS A 474 -5.46 27.06 -30.58
N GLY A 475 -5.27 26.35 -29.47
CA GLY A 475 -5.27 26.93 -28.12
C GLY A 475 -6.67 27.10 -27.52
N GLU A 476 -7.71 26.82 -28.29
CA GLU A 476 -9.09 26.79 -27.81
C GLU A 476 -9.40 25.45 -27.14
N HIS A 477 -10.12 25.50 -26.04
CA HIS A 477 -10.58 24.33 -25.30
C HIS A 477 -11.93 24.60 -24.64
N ILE A 478 -12.68 23.53 -24.44
CA ILE A 478 -14.02 23.60 -23.83
C ILE A 478 -13.86 23.81 -22.33
N VAL A 479 -14.54 24.83 -21.80
CA VAL A 479 -14.55 25.21 -20.38
C VAL A 479 -15.95 25.18 -19.78
N SER A 480 -16.99 25.00 -20.60
CA SER A 480 -18.35 24.83 -20.10
C SER A 480 -19.18 23.92 -20.99
N VAL A 481 -20.08 23.18 -20.34
CA VAL A 481 -21.11 22.38 -21.00
C VAL A 481 -22.44 22.76 -20.39
N THR A 482 -23.36 23.20 -21.24
CA THR A 482 -24.71 23.61 -20.86
C THR A 482 -25.72 22.82 -21.66
N GLY A 483 -26.93 22.70 -21.16
CA GLY A 483 -27.96 21.98 -21.89
C GLY A 483 -29.23 21.77 -21.10
N LYS A 484 -30.03 20.82 -21.60
CA LYS A 484 -31.26 20.36 -20.96
C LYS A 484 -31.34 18.85 -20.99
N TYR A 485 -32.00 18.28 -20.00
CA TYR A 485 -32.32 16.86 -19.94
C TYR A 485 -33.78 16.65 -19.52
N SER A 486 -34.37 15.58 -20.02
CA SER A 486 -35.65 15.05 -19.57
C SER A 486 -35.43 13.96 -18.51
N VAL A 487 -36.52 13.37 -18.03
CA VAL A 487 -36.50 12.17 -17.17
C VAL A 487 -35.78 10.99 -17.87
N HIS A 488 -35.64 11.00 -19.20
CA HIS A 488 -35.11 9.85 -19.92
C HIS A 488 -33.78 10.09 -20.65
N TRP A 489 -33.51 11.30 -21.14
CA TRP A 489 -32.32 11.58 -21.97
C TRP A 489 -31.97 13.07 -22.05
N PHE A 490 -30.78 13.38 -22.56
CA PHE A 490 -30.42 14.75 -22.89
C PHE A 490 -31.23 15.26 -24.06
N THR A 491 -31.79 16.45 -23.91
CA THR A 491 -32.62 17.08 -24.93
C THR A 491 -31.91 18.23 -25.63
N GLN A 492 -30.95 18.88 -24.95
CA GLN A 492 -30.12 19.92 -25.53
C GLN A 492 -28.67 19.88 -25.02
N LEU A 493 -27.72 20.27 -25.86
CA LEU A 493 -26.30 20.45 -25.51
C LEU A 493 -25.71 21.68 -26.20
N CYS A 494 -24.85 22.40 -25.48
CA CYS A 494 -24.04 23.50 -26.00
C CYS A 494 -22.69 23.54 -25.26
N PHE A 495 -21.61 23.75 -26.01
CA PHE A 495 -20.24 23.78 -25.50
C PHE A 495 -19.70 25.21 -25.57
N GLY A 496 -19.22 25.73 -24.43
CA GLY A 496 -18.52 27.01 -24.36
C GLY A 496 -17.01 26.83 -24.21
N THR A 497 -16.25 27.73 -24.82
CA THR A 497 -14.78 27.66 -24.85
C THR A 497 -14.13 28.79 -24.08
N ASN A 498 -12.84 28.63 -23.76
CA ASN A 498 -12.03 29.64 -23.08
C ASN A 498 -11.88 30.96 -23.86
N LEU A 499 -12.18 30.95 -25.17
CA LEU A 499 -12.16 32.13 -26.02
C LEU A 499 -13.51 32.87 -26.06
N GLY A 500 -14.48 32.43 -25.26
CA GLY A 500 -15.84 32.98 -25.25
C GLY A 500 -16.69 32.54 -26.43
N ARG A 501 -16.19 31.65 -27.30
CA ARG A 501 -16.95 31.05 -28.39
C ARG A 501 -17.86 29.95 -27.84
N THR A 502 -19.04 29.83 -28.42
CA THR A 502 -19.97 28.74 -28.14
C THR A 502 -20.24 27.94 -29.40
N SER A 503 -20.45 26.64 -29.26
CA SER A 503 -21.08 25.85 -30.32
C SER A 503 -22.50 26.32 -30.57
N ASP A 504 -23.11 25.82 -31.65
CA ASP A 504 -24.57 25.86 -31.76
C ASP A 504 -25.22 25.10 -30.59
N VAL A 505 -26.49 25.42 -30.32
CA VAL A 505 -27.32 24.63 -29.41
C VAL A 505 -27.86 23.44 -30.18
N TYR A 506 -27.38 22.25 -29.82
CA TYR A 506 -27.83 21.00 -30.42
C TYR A 506 -29.07 20.50 -29.70
N GLY A 507 -30.06 20.02 -30.46
CA GLY A 507 -31.35 19.57 -29.92
C GLY A 507 -32.30 20.72 -29.59
N HIS A 508 -33.58 20.40 -29.41
CA HIS A 508 -34.65 21.39 -29.20
C HIS A 508 -35.73 20.93 -28.23
N GLY A 509 -35.48 19.84 -27.49
CA GLY A 509 -36.43 19.27 -26.56
C GLY A 509 -36.52 20.05 -25.25
N ALA A 510 -37.66 19.91 -24.59
CA ALA A 510 -37.88 20.48 -23.27
C ALA A 510 -37.10 19.72 -22.19
N GLY A 511 -36.98 20.29 -21.00
CA GLY A 511 -36.31 19.61 -19.88
C GLY A 511 -35.78 20.56 -18.82
N GLN A 512 -35.22 19.97 -17.78
CA GLN A 512 -34.49 20.69 -16.74
C GLN A 512 -33.16 21.16 -17.31
N SER A 513 -32.82 22.43 -17.08
CA SER A 513 -31.57 23.00 -17.55
C SER A 513 -30.43 22.66 -16.60
N PHE A 514 -29.24 22.46 -17.15
CA PHE A 514 -28.01 22.32 -16.40
C PHE A 514 -26.90 23.19 -17.00
N SER A 515 -25.93 23.54 -16.16
CA SER A 515 -24.75 24.29 -16.57
C SER A 515 -23.57 23.84 -15.73
N VAL A 516 -22.60 23.22 -16.38
CA VAL A 516 -21.31 22.87 -15.79
C VAL A 516 -20.27 23.85 -16.32
N ARG A 517 -19.57 24.53 -15.41
CA ARG A 517 -18.42 25.37 -15.73
C ARG A 517 -17.17 24.80 -15.10
N ALA A 518 -16.08 24.88 -15.82
CA ALA A 518 -14.78 24.52 -15.29
C ALA A 518 -14.41 25.43 -14.11
N PRO A 519 -13.94 24.85 -13.00
CA PRO A 519 -13.35 25.65 -11.94
C PRO A 519 -12.02 26.24 -12.43
N LEU A 520 -11.43 27.10 -11.61
CA LEU A 520 -10.09 27.62 -11.86
C LEU A 520 -9.06 26.62 -11.34
N GLY A 521 -8.01 26.37 -12.12
CA GLY A 521 -6.83 25.64 -11.68
C GLY A 521 -5.93 26.49 -10.77
N GLU A 522 -4.83 25.89 -10.31
CA GLU A 522 -3.82 26.55 -9.47
C GLU A 522 -3.20 27.79 -10.15
N ASP A 523 -3.16 27.81 -11.48
CA ASP A 523 -2.65 28.94 -12.28
C ASP A 523 -3.67 30.07 -12.47
N GLY A 524 -4.85 29.95 -11.85
CA GLY A 524 -5.96 30.90 -11.97
C GLY A 524 -6.69 30.84 -13.31
N LYS A 525 -6.38 29.89 -14.19
CA LYS A 525 -7.07 29.71 -15.48
C LYS A 525 -8.14 28.65 -15.37
N SER A 526 -9.17 28.75 -16.22
CA SER A 526 -10.20 27.71 -16.30
C SER A 526 -9.58 26.37 -16.69
N MET A 527 -9.96 25.32 -15.97
CA MET A 527 -9.67 23.95 -16.36
C MET A 527 -10.33 23.62 -17.72
N ARG A 528 -9.80 22.65 -18.45
CA ARG A 528 -10.34 22.23 -19.75
C ARG A 528 -11.07 20.90 -19.65
N LEU A 529 -12.10 20.70 -20.46
CA LEU A 529 -12.69 19.37 -20.67
C LEU A 529 -11.67 18.43 -21.31
N GLN A 530 -11.31 17.39 -20.56
CA GLN A 530 -10.29 16.42 -20.93
C GLN A 530 -10.91 15.17 -21.54
N TYR A 531 -11.96 14.62 -20.93
CA TYR A 531 -12.70 13.46 -21.45
C TYR A 531 -14.10 13.39 -20.85
N VAL A 532 -14.93 12.52 -21.40
CA VAL A 532 -16.29 12.26 -20.91
C VAL A 532 -16.46 10.83 -20.42
N ILE A 533 -17.28 10.67 -19.39
CA ILE A 533 -17.76 9.37 -18.91
C ILE A 533 -19.27 9.41 -19.06
N GLY A 534 -19.94 8.34 -19.48
CA GLY A 534 -21.38 8.40 -19.58
C GLY A 534 -22.03 7.09 -19.97
N ARG A 535 -23.26 7.19 -20.43
CA ARG A 535 -24.04 6.06 -20.94
C ARG A 535 -25.01 6.48 -22.03
N TRP A 536 -25.34 5.51 -22.87
CA TRP A 536 -26.29 5.67 -23.97
C TRP A 536 -27.11 4.39 -24.15
N ARG A 537 -28.32 4.50 -24.70
CA ARG A 537 -29.21 3.36 -25.00
C ARG A 537 -29.98 3.59 -26.28
N SER A 538 -30.20 2.54 -27.06
CA SER A 538 -31.11 2.54 -28.22
C SER A 538 -30.90 3.71 -29.19
N GLY A 539 -29.67 4.22 -29.26
CA GLY A 539 -29.31 5.34 -30.11
C GLY A 539 -29.50 6.76 -29.53
N TRP A 540 -29.63 6.90 -28.21
CA TRP A 540 -29.76 8.18 -27.49
C TRP A 540 -28.74 8.30 -26.36
N ILE A 541 -28.25 9.52 -26.10
CA ILE A 541 -27.38 9.80 -24.94
C ILE A 541 -28.25 10.03 -23.71
N GLU A 542 -27.99 9.25 -22.67
CA GLU A 542 -28.82 9.29 -21.47
C GLU A 542 -28.17 10.03 -20.32
N ARG A 543 -26.88 9.78 -20.05
CA ARG A 543 -26.14 10.43 -18.94
C ARG A 543 -24.69 10.67 -19.34
N SER A 544 -24.08 11.73 -18.83
CA SER A 544 -22.68 12.04 -19.06
C SER A 544 -22.11 12.90 -17.92
N TYR A 545 -20.86 12.61 -17.56
CA TYR A 545 -19.95 13.46 -16.81
C TYR A 545 -18.94 14.07 -17.76
N VAL A 546 -18.50 15.24 -17.34
CA VAL A 546 -17.45 16.02 -17.98
C VAL A 546 -16.27 15.97 -16.99
N CYS A 547 -15.18 15.33 -17.38
CA CYS A 547 -13.94 15.37 -16.60
C CYS A 547 -13.08 16.55 -17.07
N LEU A 548 -12.66 17.38 -16.12
CA LEU A 548 -11.92 18.61 -16.33
C LEU A 548 -10.48 18.45 -15.81
N ASP A 549 -9.49 18.94 -16.55
CA ASP A 549 -8.06 18.92 -16.21
C ASP A 549 -7.51 20.35 -16.09
N SER A 550 -6.68 20.60 -15.07
CA SER A 550 -6.21 21.93 -14.67
C SER A 550 -5.12 22.50 -15.54
N ARG A 551 -4.52 21.70 -16.44
CA ARG A 551 -3.37 22.18 -17.21
C ARG A 551 -3.77 22.83 -18.53
N PRO A 552 -3.33 24.07 -18.79
CA PRO A 552 -3.54 24.69 -20.10
C PRO A 552 -2.85 23.85 -21.18
N THR A 553 -3.47 23.78 -22.35
CA THR A 553 -2.90 23.17 -23.55
C THR A 553 -1.49 23.72 -23.74
N ILE A 554 -0.48 22.86 -23.62
CA ILE A 554 0.92 23.21 -23.85
C ILE A 554 0.96 23.89 -25.21
N ALA A 555 1.13 25.21 -25.23
CA ALA A 555 1.47 25.90 -26.45
C ALA A 555 2.79 25.26 -26.91
N PRO A 556 2.91 24.81 -28.17
CA PRO A 556 4.18 24.29 -28.65
C PRO A 556 5.24 25.36 -28.41
N VAL A 557 6.25 25.03 -27.62
CA VAL A 557 7.44 25.85 -27.46
C VAL A 557 8.04 25.96 -28.86
N VAL A 558 7.79 27.09 -29.52
CA VAL A 558 8.50 27.44 -30.74
C VAL A 558 9.91 27.77 -30.30
N THR A 559 10.80 26.78 -30.30
CA THR A 559 12.23 27.03 -30.27
C THR A 559 12.56 27.62 -31.63
N THR A 560 12.62 28.95 -31.70
CA THR A 560 13.26 29.63 -32.82
C THR A 560 14.76 29.37 -32.68
N MET A 561 15.35 28.74 -33.68
CA MET A 561 16.79 28.81 -33.94
C MET A 561 17.11 30.11 -34.66
#